data_AF-D1PS35-F1
#
_entry.id   AF-D1PS35-F1
#
_cell.length_a   1.000
_cell.length_b   1.000
_cell.length_c   1.000
_cell.angle_alpha   90.00
_cell.angle_beta   90.00
_cell.angle_gamma   90.00
#
_symmetry.space_group_name_H-M   'P 1'
#
loop_
_entity.id
_entity.type
_entity.pdbx_description
1 polymer ?
#
loop_
_entity_poly.entity_id
_entity_poly.type
_entity_poly.pdbx_seq_one_letter_code
_entity_poly.pdbx_strand_id
1 'polypeptide(L)'
;MAETASQHTLDEVFTEVTQLRDLFARRLMDDKTKNAALEKLAQSNTLLIRSAEDERILAFVKELILLCDRIYNRTQSDAFTDSVLEELLEILARRGIEQIEQLEQFDPRIHSCLSVVPASEAHPVNTITQVIRQGYRRGDKVIRPAEVVVAR
;
A
#
# COMPACT_ATOMS: atom_id res chain seq x y z
N MET A 1 11.28 67.71 -37.85
CA MET A 1 10.87 67.71 -36.42
C MET A 1 9.65 66.81 -36.17
N ALA A 2 8.63 66.79 -37.05
CA ALA A 2 7.47 65.88 -36.88
C ALA A 2 7.81 64.38 -37.06
N GLU A 3 8.72 64.03 -37.98
CA GLU A 3 9.20 62.66 -38.19
C GLU A 3 9.93 62.08 -36.97
N THR A 4 10.78 62.89 -36.34
CA THR A 4 11.55 62.47 -35.15
C THR A 4 10.66 62.26 -33.92
N ALA A 5 9.59 63.03 -33.78
CA ALA A 5 8.60 62.85 -32.71
C ALA A 5 7.74 61.59 -32.94
N SER A 6 7.41 61.27 -34.20
CA SER A 6 6.70 60.04 -34.56
C SER A 6 7.57 58.79 -34.42
N GLN A 7 8.89 58.91 -34.65
CA GLN A 7 9.84 57.82 -34.45
C GLN A 7 10.05 57.53 -32.95
N HIS A 8 10.11 58.57 -32.13
CA HIS A 8 10.28 58.45 -30.68
C HIS A 8 9.07 57.79 -30.00
N THR A 9 7.85 58.12 -30.42
CA THR A 9 6.64 57.45 -29.91
C THR A 9 6.55 55.99 -30.36
N LEU A 10 7.02 55.68 -31.58
CA LEU A 10 7.15 54.30 -32.05
C LEU A 10 8.14 53.49 -31.21
N ASP A 11 9.29 54.07 -30.85
CA ASP A 11 10.31 53.41 -30.02
C ASP A 11 9.82 53.19 -28.56
N GLU A 12 9.08 54.15 -28.00
CA GLU A 12 8.45 54.00 -26.68
C GLU A 12 7.42 52.87 -26.65
N VAL A 13 6.52 52.84 -27.64
CA VAL A 13 5.51 51.77 -27.77
C VAL A 13 6.19 50.41 -27.97
N PHE A 14 7.25 50.34 -28.78
CA PHE A 14 8.00 49.10 -28.99
C PHE A 14 8.66 48.59 -27.69
N THR A 15 9.18 49.52 -26.89
CA THR A 15 9.77 49.23 -25.58
C THR A 15 8.72 48.71 -24.61
N GLU A 16 7.55 49.35 -24.53
CA GLU A 16 6.45 48.95 -23.65
C GLU A 16 5.87 47.58 -24.04
N VAL A 17 5.69 47.31 -25.34
CA VAL A 17 5.27 46.01 -25.86
C VAL A 17 6.29 44.93 -25.52
N THR A 18 7.59 45.24 -25.58
CA THR A 18 8.66 44.29 -25.22
C THR A 18 8.61 43.97 -23.72
N GLN A 19 8.44 44.97 -22.86
CA GLN A 19 8.32 44.78 -21.41
C GLN A 19 7.07 43.97 -21.05
N LEU A 20 5.93 44.26 -21.68
CA LEU A 20 4.70 43.50 -21.51
C LEU A 20 4.89 42.04 -21.94
N ARG A 21 5.49 41.79 -23.10
CA ARG A 21 5.79 40.43 -23.58
C ARG A 21 6.64 39.65 -22.58
N ASP A 22 7.68 40.27 -22.06
CA ASP A 22 8.59 39.62 -21.10
C ASP A 22 7.90 39.35 -19.75
N LEU A 23 7.02 40.27 -19.30
CA LEU A 23 6.17 40.07 -18.13
C LEU A 23 5.19 38.90 -18.31
N PHE A 24 4.52 38.83 -19.47
CA PHE A 24 3.60 37.74 -19.81
C PHE A 24 4.34 36.40 -19.89
N ALA A 25 5.52 36.35 -20.50
CA ALA A 25 6.33 35.14 -20.58
C ALA A 25 6.72 34.63 -19.19
N ARG A 26 7.10 35.53 -18.28
CA ARG A 26 7.41 35.18 -16.89
C ARG A 26 6.18 34.69 -16.13
N ARG A 27 5.06 35.41 -16.22
CA ARG A 27 3.79 35.03 -15.57
C ARG A 27 3.32 33.65 -16.03
N LEU A 28 3.41 33.38 -17.34
CA LEU A 28 3.03 32.09 -17.91
C LEU A 28 3.92 30.94 -17.40
N MET A 29 5.22 31.18 -17.22
CA MET A 29 6.13 30.22 -16.60
C MET A 29 5.81 29.99 -15.11
N ASP A 30 5.50 31.04 -14.37
CA ASP A 30 5.11 30.94 -12.95
C ASP A 30 3.78 30.17 -12.80
N ASP A 31 2.81 30.42 -13.67
CA ASP A 31 1.53 29.69 -13.63
C ASP A 31 1.70 28.23 -14.04
N LYS A 32 2.56 27.95 -15.04
CA LYS A 32 2.92 26.57 -15.41
C LYS A 32 3.57 25.82 -14.25
N THR A 33 4.51 26.45 -13.54
CA THR A 33 5.19 25.82 -12.40
C THR A 33 4.25 25.62 -11.21
N LYS A 34 3.38 26.60 -10.90
CA LYS A 34 2.34 26.47 -9.87
C LYS A 34 1.36 25.34 -10.20
N ASN A 35 0.86 25.28 -11.43
CA ASN A 35 -0.07 24.23 -11.84
C ASN A 35 0.58 22.85 -11.76
N ALA A 36 1.83 22.70 -12.20
CA ALA A 36 2.58 21.45 -12.06
C ALA A 36 2.80 21.06 -10.58
N ALA A 37 3.05 22.03 -9.68
CA ALA A 37 3.18 21.79 -8.25
C ALA A 37 1.85 21.37 -7.61
N LEU A 38 0.74 22.05 -7.97
CA LEU A 38 -0.61 21.71 -7.52
C LEU A 38 -1.02 20.30 -7.96
N GLU A 39 -0.71 19.93 -9.21
CA GLU A 39 -1.00 18.60 -9.73
C GLU A 39 -0.22 17.52 -8.97
N LYS A 40 1.09 17.74 -8.72
CA LYS A 40 1.90 16.83 -7.89
C LYS A 40 1.36 16.71 -6.46
N LEU A 41 0.95 17.82 -5.85
CA LEU A 41 0.36 17.83 -4.51
C LEU A 41 -0.96 17.06 -4.48
N ALA A 42 -1.83 17.25 -5.48
CA ALA A 42 -3.09 16.53 -5.59
C ALA A 42 -2.90 15.03 -5.77
N GLN A 43 -1.94 14.62 -6.60
CA GLN A 43 -1.56 13.22 -6.79
C GLN A 43 -1.04 12.61 -5.48
N SER A 44 -0.11 13.28 -4.79
CA SER A 44 0.42 12.84 -3.50
C SER A 44 -0.67 12.72 -2.43
N ASN A 45 -1.54 13.73 -2.31
CA ASN A 45 -2.62 13.74 -1.34
C ASN A 45 -3.62 12.59 -1.60
N THR A 46 -3.95 12.32 -2.86
CA THR A 46 -4.82 11.19 -3.22
C THR A 46 -4.22 9.84 -2.80
N LEU A 47 -2.91 9.66 -2.99
CA LEU A 47 -2.20 8.46 -2.54
C LEU A 47 -2.19 8.35 -1.01
N LEU A 48 -1.96 9.46 -0.31
CA LEU A 48 -1.95 9.52 1.15
C LEU A 48 -3.31 9.16 1.75
N ILE A 49 -4.40 9.75 1.25
CA ILE A 49 -5.77 9.45 1.72
C ILE A 49 -6.07 7.96 1.56
N ARG A 50 -5.78 7.39 0.37
CA ARG A 50 -5.96 5.95 0.12
C ARG A 50 -5.11 5.09 1.05
N SER A 51 -3.86 5.48 1.30
CA SER A 51 -2.97 4.73 2.20
C SER A 51 -3.43 4.74 3.65
N ALA A 52 -3.99 5.86 4.13
CA ALA A 52 -4.48 6.00 5.50
C ALA A 52 -5.77 5.20 5.72
N GLU A 53 -6.69 5.20 4.74
CA GLU A 53 -7.89 4.36 4.77
C GLU A 53 -7.52 2.87 4.78
N ASP A 54 -6.57 2.48 3.93
CA ASP A 54 -6.05 1.11 3.90
C ASP A 54 -5.43 0.69 5.23
N GLU A 55 -4.66 1.57 5.88
CA GLU A 55 -4.02 1.25 7.17
C GLU A 55 -5.04 1.10 8.30
N ARG A 56 -6.07 1.95 8.35
CA ARG A 56 -7.17 1.81 9.32
C ARG A 56 -7.94 0.51 9.14
N ILE A 57 -8.27 0.16 7.90
CA ILE A 57 -8.94 -1.10 7.59
C ILE A 57 -8.04 -2.29 7.98
N LEU A 58 -6.75 -2.22 7.68
CA LEU A 58 -5.80 -3.27 8.04
C LEU A 58 -5.66 -3.43 9.56
N ALA A 59 -5.69 -2.35 10.33
CA ALA A 59 -5.68 -2.42 11.79
C ALA A 59 -6.90 -3.19 12.32
N PHE A 60 -8.09 -2.86 11.82
CA PHE A 60 -9.32 -3.57 12.18
C PHE A 60 -9.28 -5.05 11.76
N VAL A 61 -8.79 -5.35 10.56
CA VAL A 61 -8.64 -6.73 10.08
C VAL A 61 -7.68 -7.54 10.96
N LYS A 62 -6.60 -6.92 11.46
CA LYS A 62 -5.68 -7.58 12.40
C LYS A 62 -6.36 -7.94 13.72
N GLU A 63 -7.28 -7.12 14.21
CA GLU A 63 -8.06 -7.43 15.41
C GLU A 63 -9.02 -8.60 15.17
N LEU A 64 -9.67 -8.66 13.99
CA LEU A 64 -10.50 -9.82 13.61
C LEU A 64 -9.67 -11.10 13.49
N ILE A 65 -8.50 -11.02 12.87
CA ILE A 65 -7.56 -12.15 12.78
C ILE A 65 -7.14 -12.62 14.20
N LEU A 66 -6.90 -11.69 15.12
CA LEU A 66 -6.60 -12.03 16.51
C LEU A 66 -7.76 -12.76 17.19
N LEU A 67 -9.00 -12.39 16.86
CA LEU A 67 -10.18 -13.14 17.31
C LEU A 67 -10.18 -14.56 16.74
N CYS A 68 -9.90 -14.74 15.45
CA CYS A 68 -9.76 -16.06 14.84
C CYS A 68 -8.72 -16.90 15.59
N ASP A 69 -7.55 -16.34 15.90
CA ASP A 69 -6.50 -17.07 16.63
C ASP A 69 -6.94 -17.52 18.03
N ARG A 70 -7.73 -16.70 18.74
CA ARG A 70 -8.26 -17.08 20.05
C ARG A 70 -9.21 -18.26 19.94
N ILE A 71 -9.96 -18.34 18.84
CA ILE A 71 -10.84 -19.47 18.54
C ILE A 71 -10.01 -20.72 18.21
N TYR A 72 -9.00 -20.60 17.33
CA TYR A 72 -8.10 -21.71 16.97
C TYR A 72 -7.34 -22.31 18.16
N ASN A 73 -6.89 -21.47 19.10
CA ASN A 73 -6.09 -21.93 20.25
C ASN A 73 -6.93 -22.47 21.43
N ARG A 74 -8.22 -22.70 21.24
CA ARG A 74 -9.12 -23.14 22.31
C ARG A 74 -8.95 -24.65 22.56
N THR A 75 -8.86 -25.04 23.83
CA THR A 75 -8.65 -26.45 24.23
C THR A 75 -9.85 -27.36 23.95
N GLN A 76 -11.06 -26.80 23.93
CA GLN A 76 -12.29 -27.54 23.65
C GLN A 76 -13.10 -26.73 22.64
N SER A 77 -13.25 -27.26 21.43
CA SER A 77 -14.13 -26.68 20.42
C SER A 77 -15.53 -27.24 20.56
N ASP A 78 -16.51 -26.35 20.48
CA ASP A 78 -17.92 -26.65 20.33
C ASP A 78 -18.35 -26.34 18.89
N ALA A 79 -19.27 -27.13 18.34
CA ALA A 79 -19.71 -27.01 16.94
C ALA A 79 -20.21 -25.59 16.59
N PHE A 80 -20.75 -24.87 17.56
CA PHE A 80 -21.14 -23.47 17.39
C PHE A 80 -19.93 -22.57 17.15
N THR A 81 -18.86 -22.69 17.93
CA THR A 81 -17.64 -21.90 17.73
C THR A 81 -16.97 -22.20 16.40
N ASP A 82 -16.95 -23.46 15.96
CA ASP A 82 -16.42 -23.83 14.63
C ASP A 82 -17.25 -23.17 13.52
N SER A 83 -18.59 -23.20 13.61
CA SER A 83 -19.45 -22.53 12.62
C SER A 83 -19.25 -21.01 12.56
N VAL A 84 -19.02 -20.37 13.71
CA VAL A 84 -18.73 -18.93 13.78
C VAL A 84 -17.36 -18.62 13.17
N LEU A 85 -16.37 -19.48 13.37
CA LEU A 85 -15.05 -19.33 12.74
C LEU A 85 -15.16 -19.45 11.22
N GLU A 86 -15.87 -20.45 10.71
CA GLU A 86 -16.10 -20.64 9.29
C GLU A 86 -16.79 -19.42 8.66
N GLU A 87 -17.86 -18.92 9.29
CA GLU A 87 -18.57 -17.72 8.83
C GLU A 87 -17.65 -16.48 8.84
N LEU A 88 -16.82 -16.32 9.88
CA LEU A 88 -15.87 -15.23 9.97
C LEU A 88 -14.81 -15.30 8.86
N LEU A 89 -14.29 -16.49 8.56
CA LEU A 89 -13.34 -16.70 7.45
C LEU A 89 -14.00 -16.42 6.09
N GLU A 90 -15.26 -16.81 5.90
CA GLU A 90 -16.00 -16.51 4.67
C GLU A 90 -16.25 -15.00 4.52
N ILE A 91 -16.56 -14.28 5.61
CA ILE A 91 -16.66 -12.82 5.61
C ILE A 91 -15.33 -12.18 5.22
N LEU A 92 -14.21 -12.65 5.77
CA LEU A 92 -12.87 -12.17 5.43
C LEU A 92 -12.54 -12.44 3.94
N ALA A 93 -12.82 -13.64 3.46
CA ALA A 93 -12.58 -14.04 2.07
C ALA A 93 -13.39 -13.19 1.08
N ARG A 94 -14.68 -12.92 1.37
CA ARG A 94 -15.52 -12.00 0.57
C ARG A 94 -14.97 -10.57 0.50
N ARG A 95 -14.13 -10.16 1.46
CA ARG A 95 -13.43 -8.87 1.48
C ARG A 95 -12.01 -8.96 0.90
N GLY A 96 -11.64 -10.09 0.30
CA GLY A 96 -10.33 -10.34 -0.31
C GLY A 96 -9.21 -10.64 0.68
N ILE A 97 -9.55 -10.99 1.92
CA ILE A 97 -8.59 -11.39 2.97
C ILE A 97 -8.58 -12.91 3.03
N GLU A 98 -7.46 -13.51 2.68
CA GLU A 98 -7.30 -14.96 2.54
C GLU A 98 -6.22 -15.48 3.47
N GLN A 99 -6.35 -16.75 3.88
CA GLN A 99 -5.28 -17.46 4.56
C GLN A 99 -4.14 -17.77 3.59
N ILE A 100 -2.92 -17.82 4.10
CA ILE A 100 -1.74 -18.22 3.32
C ILE A 100 -1.69 -19.74 3.26
N GLU A 101 -2.07 -20.32 2.12
CA GLU A 101 -2.15 -21.78 1.91
C GLU A 101 -0.80 -22.41 1.51
N GLN A 102 0.18 -21.61 1.10
CA GLN A 102 1.47 -22.06 0.55
C GLN A 102 2.41 -22.59 1.65
N LEU A 103 1.99 -23.64 2.35
CA LEU A 103 2.63 -24.11 3.58
C LEU A 103 3.55 -25.32 3.38
N GLU A 104 4.00 -25.57 2.14
CA GLU A 104 4.89 -26.69 1.82
C GLU A 104 6.37 -26.28 1.88
N GLN A 105 6.69 -25.15 1.25
CA GLN A 105 8.05 -24.59 1.20
C GLN A 105 8.12 -23.29 1.97
N PHE A 106 9.23 -23.09 2.69
CA PHE A 106 9.46 -21.84 3.37
C PHE A 106 9.77 -20.71 2.37
N ASP A 107 9.09 -19.57 2.56
CA ASP A 107 9.25 -18.35 1.76
C ASP A 107 9.30 -17.17 2.73
N PRO A 108 10.45 -16.48 2.87
CA PRO A 108 10.61 -15.33 3.76
C PRO A 108 9.64 -14.17 3.50
N ARG A 109 9.00 -14.11 2.33
CA ARG A 109 8.05 -13.04 1.98
C ARG A 109 6.71 -13.20 2.67
N ILE A 110 6.30 -14.44 2.92
CA ILE A 110 4.96 -14.81 3.41
C ILE A 110 4.99 -15.63 4.70
N HIS A 111 6.18 -16.14 5.09
CA HIS A 111 6.38 -16.97 6.27
C HIS A 111 7.38 -16.37 7.25
N SER A 112 7.10 -16.53 8.55
CA SER A 112 7.97 -16.19 9.66
C SER A 112 8.42 -17.46 10.37
N CYS A 113 9.73 -17.75 10.33
CA CYS A 113 10.29 -18.93 10.97
C CYS A 113 10.44 -18.71 12.47
N LEU A 114 9.67 -19.41 13.29
CA LEU A 114 9.77 -19.37 14.76
C LEU A 114 10.84 -20.31 15.31
N SER A 115 11.00 -21.49 14.69
CA SER A 115 11.93 -22.51 15.13
C SER A 115 12.39 -23.38 13.96
N VAL A 116 13.51 -24.07 14.16
CA VAL A 116 14.12 -24.95 13.18
C VAL A 116 14.25 -26.34 13.78
N VAL A 117 13.86 -27.36 13.00
CA VAL A 117 14.00 -28.78 13.38
C VAL A 117 14.91 -29.51 12.39
N PRO A 118 15.58 -30.60 12.80
CA PRO A 118 16.40 -31.39 11.88
C PRO A 118 15.58 -31.91 10.69
N ALA A 119 16.14 -31.82 9.49
CA ALA A 119 15.54 -32.41 8.30
C ALA A 119 15.36 -33.94 8.43
N SER A 120 14.30 -34.45 7.82
CA SER A 120 13.96 -35.89 7.78
C SER A 120 13.51 -36.29 6.38
N GLU A 121 13.37 -37.59 6.11
CA GLU A 121 12.83 -38.05 4.81
C GLU A 121 11.42 -37.50 4.54
N ALA A 122 10.62 -37.28 5.58
CA ALA A 122 9.28 -36.71 5.47
C ALA A 122 9.29 -35.17 5.28
N HIS A 123 10.32 -34.48 5.79
CA HIS A 123 10.46 -33.02 5.71
C HIS A 123 11.88 -32.65 5.27
N PRO A 124 12.11 -32.52 3.95
CA PRO A 124 13.37 -32.09 3.38
C PRO A 124 13.84 -30.72 3.88
N VAL A 125 15.10 -30.38 3.61
CA VAL A 125 15.64 -29.05 3.94
C VAL A 125 14.78 -27.96 3.31
N ASN A 126 14.48 -26.91 4.09
CA ASN A 126 13.71 -25.73 3.71
C ASN A 126 12.20 -25.97 3.50
N THR A 127 11.65 -27.06 4.01
CA THR A 127 10.18 -27.28 4.06
C THR A 127 9.59 -26.86 5.39
N ILE A 128 8.31 -26.50 5.38
CA ILE A 128 7.56 -26.21 6.61
C ILE A 128 7.10 -27.52 7.22
N THR A 129 7.41 -27.74 8.50
CA THR A 129 7.01 -28.95 9.24
C THR A 129 5.68 -28.75 9.96
N GLN A 130 5.45 -27.56 10.49
CA GLN A 130 4.22 -27.22 11.17
C GLN A 130 3.95 -25.71 11.11
N VAL A 131 2.66 -25.37 11.09
CA VAL A 131 2.18 -23.99 11.21
C VAL A 131 1.70 -23.78 12.63
N ILE A 132 2.38 -22.89 13.35
CA ILE A 132 2.01 -22.51 14.71
C ILE A 132 0.86 -21.50 14.67
N ARG A 133 0.88 -20.61 13.68
CA ARG A 133 -0.12 -19.56 13.54
C ARG A 133 -0.38 -19.26 12.07
N GLN A 134 -1.66 -19.22 11.70
CA GLN A 134 -2.06 -19.00 10.32
C GLN A 134 -1.64 -17.61 9.82
N GLY A 135 -1.17 -17.53 8.58
CA GLY A 135 -0.88 -16.28 7.90
C GLY A 135 -2.08 -15.75 7.13
N TYR A 136 -2.15 -14.44 6.90
CA TYR A 136 -3.22 -13.81 6.13
C TYR A 136 -2.67 -12.76 5.16
N ARG A 137 -3.26 -12.68 3.97
CA ARG A 137 -2.91 -11.72 2.91
C ARG A 137 -4.16 -11.10 2.29
N ARG A 138 -3.99 -9.94 1.65
CA ARG A 138 -5.01 -9.28 0.83
C ARG A 138 -4.42 -8.94 -0.53
N GLY A 139 -4.79 -9.72 -1.55
CA GLY A 139 -4.07 -9.71 -2.83
C GLY A 139 -2.58 -10.00 -2.63
N ASP A 140 -1.71 -9.12 -3.11
CA ASP A 140 -0.25 -9.25 -2.95
C ASP A 140 0.28 -8.74 -1.61
N LYS A 141 -0.55 -8.07 -0.80
CA LYS A 141 -0.11 -7.49 0.47
C LYS A 141 -0.29 -8.48 1.61
N VAL A 142 0.82 -8.90 2.21
CA VAL A 142 0.81 -9.72 3.43
C VAL A 142 0.33 -8.86 4.61
N ILE A 143 -0.75 -9.28 5.26
CA ILE A 143 -1.28 -8.62 6.47
C ILE A 143 -0.52 -9.12 7.68
N ARG A 144 -0.32 -10.44 7.75
CA ARG A 144 0.48 -11.13 8.75
C ARG A 144 1.08 -12.39 8.11
N PRO A 145 2.40 -12.62 8.20
CA PRO A 145 3.00 -13.86 7.71
C PRO A 145 2.55 -15.05 8.55
N ALA A 146 2.55 -16.25 7.97
CA ALA A 146 2.30 -17.46 8.75
C ALA A 146 3.51 -17.77 9.64
N GLU A 147 3.28 -18.07 10.91
CA GLU A 147 4.35 -18.45 11.83
C GLU A 147 4.55 -19.96 11.75
N VAL A 148 5.76 -20.37 11.34
CA VAL A 148 6.04 -21.75 10.94
C VAL A 148 7.31 -22.27 11.59
N VAL A 149 7.42 -23.60 11.67
CA VAL A 149 8.66 -24.30 12.00
C VAL A 149 9.21 -24.93 10.74
N VAL A 150 10.50 -24.72 10.48
CA VAL A 150 11.16 -25.11 9.22
C VAL A 150 12.14 -26.26 9.47
N ALA A 151 12.17 -27.22 8.56
CA ALA A 151 13.17 -28.27 8.56
C ALA A 151 14.50 -27.76 7.98
N ARG A 152 15.62 -27.99 8.66
CA ARG A 152 16.96 -27.62 8.21
C ARG A 152 17.99 -28.72 8.43
#